data_AF-A0A1G2XER3-F1
#
_entry.id   AF-A0A1G2XER3-F1
#
_cell.length_a   1.000
_cell.length_b   1.000
_cell.length_c   1.000
_cell.angle_alpha   90.00
_cell.angle_beta   90.00
_cell.angle_gamma   90.00
#
_symmetry.space_group_name_H-M   'P 1'
#
loop_
_entity.id
_entity.type
_entity.pdbx_description
1 polymer ?
#
loop_
_entity_poly.entity_id
_entity_poly.type
_entity_poly.pdbx_seq_one_letter_code
_entity_poly.pdbx_strand_id
1 'polypeptide(L)'
;MKRIGIGLFVCAAVFIAVGLAGCAGKADESKPIADVQADAQKMDVAQLTAMATKYKDAITAKKADVDKVMAKIKEIPLADAMGKEAGALKQDVDALATSIKALKERFDVYYGKLVEKGADVSGLSI
;
A
#
# COMPACT_ATOMS: atom_id res chain seq x y z
N MET A 1 -55.72 29.84 10.47
CA MET A 1 -55.89 29.37 9.08
C MET A 1 -55.00 30.22 8.16
N LYS A 2 -54.17 29.56 7.33
CA LYS A 2 -53.41 30.10 6.17
C LYS A 2 -52.26 31.08 6.54
N ARG A 3 -50.98 30.91 6.17
CA ARG A 3 -50.34 30.15 5.09
C ARG A 3 -48.86 29.86 5.41
N ILE A 4 -48.45 28.69 4.95
CA ILE A 4 -47.10 28.12 4.90
C ILE A 4 -46.22 28.93 3.93
N GLY A 5 -44.96 29.15 4.31
CA GLY A 5 -43.90 29.69 3.47
C GLY A 5 -42.55 29.12 3.89
N ILE A 6 -42.28 27.87 3.51
CA ILE A 6 -41.00 27.18 3.66
C ILE A 6 -40.00 27.88 2.74
N GLY A 7 -39.12 28.67 3.34
CA GLY A 7 -38.04 29.37 2.67
C GLY A 7 -36.77 28.52 2.62
N LEU A 8 -36.34 28.25 1.39
CA LEU A 8 -34.94 28.19 0.97
C LEU A 8 -34.08 27.06 1.56
N PHE A 9 -34.19 25.90 0.91
CA PHE A 9 -33.26 24.78 0.97
C PHE A 9 -31.92 25.21 0.33
N VAL A 10 -30.99 25.72 1.13
CA VAL A 10 -29.61 26.00 0.71
C VAL A 10 -28.85 24.67 0.69
N CYS A 11 -28.86 24.05 -0.48
CA CYS A 11 -27.97 22.95 -0.84
C CYS A 11 -26.80 23.50 -1.66
N ALA A 12 -25.63 22.90 -1.42
CA ALA A 12 -24.45 22.88 -2.27
C ALA A 12 -23.31 23.88 -1.97
N ALA A 13 -22.14 23.25 -1.75
CA ALA A 13 -20.79 23.75 -1.98
C ALA A 13 -20.11 24.59 -0.88
N VAL A 14 -19.97 23.99 0.31
CA VAL A 14 -18.74 24.16 1.12
C VAL A 14 -18.13 22.78 1.33
N PHE A 15 -17.38 22.30 0.34
CA PHE A 15 -16.45 21.18 0.47
C PHE A 15 -15.36 21.37 -0.59
N ILE A 16 -14.51 22.38 -0.38
CA ILE A 16 -13.25 22.51 -1.13
C ILE A 16 -12.11 22.35 -0.14
N ALA A 17 -11.51 21.17 -0.23
CA ALA A 17 -10.09 20.89 -0.06
C ALA A 17 -9.44 21.26 1.28
N VAL A 18 -9.82 20.56 2.35
CA VAL A 18 -8.86 20.20 3.40
C VAL A 18 -8.89 18.67 3.55
N GLY A 19 -7.96 18.04 2.83
CA GLY A 19 -7.78 16.59 2.80
C GLY A 19 -6.45 16.17 2.18
N LEU A 20 -5.43 17.04 2.26
CA LEU A 20 -4.02 16.66 2.12
C LEU A 20 -3.54 16.07 3.46
N ALA A 21 -4.13 14.95 3.84
CA ALA A 21 -3.64 14.09 4.90
C ALA A 21 -4.02 12.67 4.49
N GLY A 22 -3.00 11.87 4.18
CA GLY A 22 -3.12 10.61 3.46
C GLY A 22 -4.26 9.73 3.94
N CYS A 23 -5.20 9.46 3.03
CA CYS A 23 -5.82 8.13 2.95
C CYS A 23 -4.74 7.15 2.48
N ALA A 24 -3.75 6.91 3.34
CA ALA A 24 -2.90 5.74 3.33
C ALA A 24 -3.77 4.54 3.74
N GLY A 25 -4.79 4.23 2.94
CA GLY A 25 -5.33 2.88 2.95
C GLY A 25 -4.14 2.00 2.64
N LYS A 26 -3.72 1.14 3.57
CA LYS A 26 -2.60 0.23 3.32
C LYS A 26 -2.87 -0.54 2.02
N ALA A 27 -1.83 -0.82 1.25
CA ALA A 27 -1.96 -1.75 0.14
C ALA A 27 -2.46 -3.09 0.69
N ASP A 28 -3.45 -3.69 0.02
CA ASP A 28 -4.12 -4.89 0.52
C ASP A 28 -3.35 -6.13 0.06
N GLU A 29 -2.55 -6.68 0.96
CA GLU A 29 -1.78 -7.91 0.72
C GLU A 29 -2.61 -9.20 0.78
N SER A 30 -3.88 -9.12 1.21
CA SER A 30 -4.78 -10.27 1.32
C SER A 30 -5.68 -10.44 0.10
N LYS A 31 -5.89 -9.38 -0.67
CA LYS A 31 -6.75 -9.40 -1.86
C LYS A 31 -6.33 -10.51 -2.84
N PRO A 32 -7.23 -11.37 -3.31
CA PRO A 32 -6.89 -12.42 -4.27
C PRO A 32 -6.25 -11.85 -5.55
N ILE A 33 -5.22 -12.52 -6.06
CA ILE A 33 -4.52 -12.09 -7.29
C ILE A 33 -5.48 -12.03 -8.48
N ALA A 34 -6.42 -12.96 -8.59
CA ALA A 34 -7.43 -12.96 -9.65
C ALA A 34 -8.29 -11.68 -9.64
N ASP A 35 -8.69 -11.20 -8.47
CA ASP A 35 -9.45 -9.96 -8.33
C ASP A 35 -8.60 -8.74 -8.68
N VAL A 36 -7.32 -8.76 -8.30
CA VAL A 36 -6.36 -7.71 -8.65
C VAL A 36 -6.16 -7.62 -10.16
N GLN A 37 -6.08 -8.76 -10.85
CA GLN A 37 -6.01 -8.84 -12.31
C GLN A 37 -7.29 -8.33 -12.97
N ALA A 38 -8.46 -8.76 -12.48
CA ALA A 38 -9.76 -8.33 -13.00
C ALA A 38 -9.98 -6.82 -12.85
N ASP A 39 -9.53 -6.25 -11.75
CA ASP A 39 -9.57 -4.80 -11.52
C ASP A 39 -8.60 -4.06 -12.44
N ALA A 40 -7.35 -4.53 -12.56
CA ALA A 40 -6.34 -3.89 -13.40
C ALA A 40 -6.77 -3.83 -14.88
N GLN A 41 -7.51 -4.83 -15.38
CA GLN A 41 -8.05 -4.81 -16.74
C GLN A 41 -9.01 -3.65 -17.00
N LYS A 42 -9.75 -3.21 -15.98
CA LYS A 42 -10.76 -2.16 -16.08
C LYS A 42 -10.21 -0.75 -15.82
N MET A 43 -8.97 -0.66 -15.32
CA MET A 43 -8.35 0.60 -14.94
C MET A 43 -7.69 1.31 -16.12
N ASP A 44 -7.73 2.65 -16.08
CA ASP A 44 -6.92 3.49 -16.95
C ASP A 44 -5.46 3.62 -16.44
N VAL A 45 -4.61 4.27 -17.22
CA VAL A 45 -3.18 4.43 -16.89
C VAL A 45 -2.98 5.19 -15.57
N ALA A 46 -3.79 6.20 -15.28
CA ALA A 46 -3.66 6.99 -14.06
C ALA A 46 -4.01 6.16 -12.82
N GLN A 47 -5.10 5.41 -12.89
CA GLN A 47 -5.54 4.49 -11.85
C GLN A 47 -4.52 3.37 -11.61
N LEU A 48 -4.01 2.75 -12.67
CA LEU A 48 -2.96 1.74 -12.58
C LEU A 48 -1.68 2.29 -11.95
N THR A 49 -1.27 3.50 -12.32
CA THR A 49 -0.09 4.17 -11.76
C THR A 49 -0.27 4.45 -10.27
N ALA A 50 -1.45 4.94 -9.87
CA ALA A 50 -1.78 5.18 -8.46
C ALA A 50 -1.74 3.87 -7.65
N MET A 51 -2.29 2.77 -8.20
CA MET A 51 -2.25 1.48 -7.54
C MET A 51 -0.83 0.92 -7.45
N ALA A 52 -0.06 0.93 -8.54
CA ALA A 52 1.33 0.49 -8.52
C ALA A 52 2.16 1.31 -7.51
N THR A 53 1.98 2.63 -7.46
CA THR A 53 2.65 3.51 -6.48
C THR A 53 2.26 3.13 -5.04
N LYS A 54 0.98 2.88 -4.79
CA LYS A 54 0.49 2.47 -3.48
C LYS A 54 1.16 1.18 -2.98
N TYR A 55 1.27 0.16 -3.84
CA TYR A 55 1.97 -1.08 -3.48
C TYR A 55 3.47 -0.88 -3.35
N LYS A 56 4.09 -0.07 -4.22
CA LYS A 56 5.51 0.31 -4.16
C LYS A 56 5.87 0.94 -2.81
N ASP A 57 5.06 1.89 -2.36
CA ASP A 57 5.28 2.61 -1.10
C ASP A 57 5.12 1.66 0.10
N ALA A 58 4.12 0.77 0.05
CA ALA A 58 3.93 -0.26 1.09
C ALA A 58 5.10 -1.25 1.16
N ILE A 59 5.63 -1.68 0.01
CA ILE A 59 6.82 -2.54 -0.08
C ILE A 59 8.03 -1.81 0.50
N THR A 60 8.25 -0.56 0.12
CA THR A 60 9.38 0.25 0.59
C THR A 60 9.34 0.46 2.09
N ALA A 61 8.17 0.78 2.65
CA ALA A 61 7.99 0.92 4.09
C ALA A 61 8.32 -0.38 4.84
N LYS A 62 7.88 -1.54 4.34
CA LYS A 62 8.19 -2.83 4.97
C LYS A 62 9.66 -3.24 4.80
N LYS A 63 10.31 -2.91 3.68
CA LYS A 63 11.77 -3.10 3.53
C LYS A 63 12.52 -2.30 4.60
N ALA A 64 12.12 -1.06 4.87
CA ALA A 64 12.70 -0.26 5.95
C ALA A 64 12.46 -0.88 7.33
N ASP A 65 11.33 -1.54 7.56
CA ASP A 65 11.08 -2.26 8.81
C ASP A 65 11.94 -3.53 8.92
N VAL A 66 12.18 -4.26 7.82
CA VAL A 66 13.17 -5.36 7.78
C VAL A 66 14.55 -4.85 8.19
N ASP A 67 14.99 -3.73 7.63
CA ASP A 67 16.31 -3.15 7.95
C ASP A 67 16.43 -2.81 9.45
N LYS A 68 15.37 -2.28 10.06
CA LYS A 68 15.33 -2.00 11.51
C LYS A 68 15.42 -3.27 12.35
N VAL A 69 14.69 -4.33 11.97
CA VAL A 69 14.73 -5.61 12.71
C VAL A 69 16.11 -6.25 12.54
N MET A 70 16.68 -6.21 11.34
CA MET A 70 18.03 -6.70 11.09
C MET A 70 19.10 -5.91 11.85
N ALA A 71 18.93 -4.61 12.04
CA ALA A 71 19.82 -3.81 12.89
C ALA A 71 19.78 -4.31 14.35
N LYS A 72 18.60 -4.57 14.91
CA LYS A 72 18.46 -5.16 16.25
C LYS A 72 19.13 -6.52 16.37
N ILE A 73 18.99 -7.39 15.36
CA ILE A 73 19.66 -8.69 15.35
C ILE A 73 21.19 -8.53 15.41
N LYS A 74 21.75 -7.53 14.72
CA LYS A 74 23.20 -7.26 14.74
C LYS A 74 23.70 -6.72 16.09
N GLU A 75 22.83 -6.12 16.90
CA GLU A 75 23.16 -5.63 18.24
C GLU A 75 23.17 -6.76 19.29
N ILE A 76 22.59 -7.93 18.97
CA ILE A 76 22.58 -9.08 19.87
C ILE A 76 24.00 -9.68 19.98
N PRO A 77 24.55 -9.84 21.20
CA PRO A 77 25.81 -10.53 21.41
C PRO A 77 25.79 -11.94 20.82
N LEU A 78 26.90 -12.40 20.23
CA LEU A 78 26.98 -13.73 19.62
C LEU A 78 26.61 -14.87 20.58
N ALA A 79 26.88 -14.70 21.87
CA ALA A 79 26.50 -15.66 22.91
C ALA A 79 24.97 -15.85 23.03
N ASP A 80 24.20 -14.83 22.64
CA ASP A 80 22.74 -14.78 22.74
C ASP A 80 22.05 -14.90 21.36
N ALA A 81 22.80 -15.13 20.28
CA ALA A 81 22.29 -15.21 18.92
C ALA A 81 21.31 -16.38 18.67
N MET A 82 21.30 -17.38 19.55
CA MET A 82 20.31 -18.48 19.55
C MET A 82 19.27 -18.36 20.66
N GLY A 83 19.26 -17.23 21.37
CA GLY A 83 18.30 -16.92 22.41
C GLY A 83 16.90 -16.64 21.86
N LYS A 84 15.93 -16.58 22.77
CA LYS A 84 14.51 -16.33 22.43
C LYS A 84 14.30 -15.01 21.68
N GLU A 85 15.06 -13.97 22.04
CA GLU A 85 14.97 -12.65 21.39
C GLU A 85 15.43 -12.71 19.93
N ALA A 86 16.60 -13.29 19.65
CA ALA A 86 17.08 -13.48 18.28
C ALA A 86 16.12 -14.35 17.45
N GLY A 87 15.53 -15.38 18.06
CA GLY A 87 14.49 -16.21 17.45
C GLY A 87 13.23 -15.41 17.07
N ALA A 88 12.73 -14.57 17.96
CA ALA A 88 11.56 -13.73 17.71
C ALA A 88 11.82 -12.71 16.59
N LEU A 89 12.97 -12.02 16.61
CA LEU A 89 13.33 -11.07 15.56
C LEU A 89 13.46 -11.76 14.19
N LYS A 90 13.97 -13.00 14.14
CA LYS A 90 14.01 -13.76 12.90
C LYS A 90 12.61 -14.08 12.38
N GLN A 91 11.68 -14.46 13.25
CA GLN A 91 10.27 -14.68 12.87
C GLN A 91 9.63 -13.38 12.34
N ASP A 92 9.94 -12.24 12.94
CA ASP A 92 9.48 -10.94 12.45
C ASP A 92 10.01 -10.64 11.04
N VAL A 93 11.29 -10.92 10.76
CA VAL A 93 11.87 -10.78 9.41
C VAL A 93 11.15 -11.70 8.42
N ASP A 94 10.92 -12.96 8.78
CA ASP A 94 10.25 -13.94 7.91
C ASP A 94 8.79 -13.52 7.59
N ALA A 95 8.08 -12.97 8.59
CA ALA A 95 6.74 -12.44 8.42
C ALA A 95 6.72 -11.19 7.51
N LEU A 96 7.66 -10.26 7.71
CA LEU A 96 7.82 -9.08 6.86
C LEU A 96 8.17 -9.47 5.43
N ALA A 97 9.07 -10.44 5.22
CA ALA A 97 9.44 -10.93 3.90
C ALA A 97 8.25 -11.57 3.18
N THR A 98 7.43 -12.37 3.88
CA THR A 98 6.20 -12.96 3.35
C THR A 98 5.21 -11.89 2.89
N SER A 99 5.01 -10.86 3.72
CA SER A 99 4.13 -9.74 3.41
C SER A 99 4.66 -8.90 2.23
N ILE A 100 5.97 -8.62 2.17
CA ILE A 100 6.60 -7.95 1.02
C ILE A 100 6.35 -8.74 -0.27
N LYS A 101 6.51 -10.07 -0.24
CA LYS A 101 6.23 -10.93 -1.40
C LYS A 101 4.78 -10.81 -1.85
N ALA A 102 3.82 -10.90 -0.92
CA ALA A 102 2.40 -10.76 -1.24
C ALA A 102 2.08 -9.39 -1.86
N LEU A 103 2.64 -8.31 -1.32
CA LEU A 103 2.49 -6.98 -1.91
C LEU A 103 3.12 -6.90 -3.30
N LYS A 104 4.29 -7.50 -3.51
CA LYS A 104 4.99 -7.50 -4.80
C LYS A 104 4.19 -8.22 -5.87
N GLU A 105 3.60 -9.37 -5.56
CA GLU A 105 2.77 -10.11 -6.52
C GLU A 105 1.62 -9.25 -7.07
N ARG A 106 1.05 -8.37 -6.23
CA ARG A 106 -0.06 -7.49 -6.59
C ARG A 106 0.43 -6.23 -7.31
N PHE A 107 1.56 -5.68 -6.87
CA PHE A 107 2.30 -4.64 -7.59
C PHE A 107 2.59 -5.07 -9.04
N ASP A 108 3.10 -6.28 -9.23
CA ASP A 108 3.51 -6.81 -10.54
C ASP A 108 2.34 -6.88 -11.52
N VAL A 109 1.11 -7.10 -11.04
CA VAL A 109 -0.10 -7.06 -11.88
C VAL A 109 -0.35 -5.65 -12.42
N TYR A 110 -0.33 -4.63 -11.56
CA TYR A 110 -0.55 -3.25 -11.98
C TYR A 110 0.61 -2.74 -12.86
N TYR A 111 1.84 -3.05 -12.48
CA TYR A 111 3.04 -2.72 -13.25
C TYR A 111 3.02 -3.37 -14.63
N GLY A 112 2.73 -4.68 -14.69
CA GLY A 112 2.61 -5.41 -15.95
C GLY A 112 1.55 -4.78 -16.85
N LYS A 113 0.41 -4.37 -16.29
CA LYS A 113 -0.64 -3.72 -17.08
C LYS A 113 -0.26 -2.32 -17.60
N LEU A 114 0.56 -1.58 -16.86
CA LEU A 114 1.13 -0.32 -17.33
C LEU A 114 2.08 -0.54 -18.51
N VAL A 115 2.96 -1.55 -18.40
CA VAL A 115 3.88 -1.94 -19.49
C VAL A 115 3.10 -2.37 -20.74
N GLU A 116 2.07 -3.20 -20.58
CA GLU A 116 1.18 -3.61 -21.69
C GLU A 116 0.51 -2.41 -22.40
N LYS A 117 0.19 -1.35 -21.65
CA LYS A 117 -0.42 -0.13 -22.16
C LYS A 117 0.60 0.88 -22.71
N GLY A 118 1.90 0.57 -22.65
CA GLY A 118 2.98 1.47 -23.08
C GLY A 118 3.12 2.72 -22.20
N ALA A 119 2.70 2.65 -20.93
CA ALA A 119 2.84 3.76 -19.99
C ALA A 119 4.28 3.90 -19.47
N ASP A 120 4.65 5.10 -19.04
CA ASP A 120 5.92 5.32 -18.34
C ASP A 120 5.89 4.69 -16.94
N VAL A 121 6.87 3.85 -16.66
CA VAL A 121 7.02 3.11 -15.40
C VAL A 121 8.31 3.47 -14.65
N SER A 122 9.04 4.48 -15.11
CA SER A 122 10.32 4.90 -14.54
C SER A 122 10.26 5.19 -13.02
N GLY A 123 9.15 5.79 -12.56
CA GLY A 123 8.90 6.10 -11.14
C GLY A 123 8.45 4.91 -10.26
N LEU A 124 8.35 3.70 -10.81
CA LEU A 124 7.81 2.52 -10.14
C LEU A 124 8.87 1.46 -9.77
N SER A 125 10.15 1.75 -9.95
CA SER A 125 11.23 0.83 -9.57
C SER A 125 11.26 0.56 -8.05
N ILE A 126 11.48 -0.70 -7.64
CA ILE A 126 11.56 -1.19 -6.24
C ILE A 126 12.71 -2.14 -6.02
#